data_AF-A0A7S3LRQ2-F1
#
_entry.id   AF-A0A7S3LRQ2-F1
#
_cell.length_a   1.000
_cell.length_b   1.000
_cell.length_c   1.000
_cell.angle_alpha   90.00
_cell.angle_beta   90.00
_cell.angle_gamma   90.00
#
_symmetry.space_group_name_H-M   'P 1'
#
loop_
_entity.id
_entity.type
_entity.pdbx_description
1 polymer ?
#
loop_
_entity_poly.entity_id
_entity_poly.type
_entity_poly.pdbx_seq_one_letter_code
_entity_poly.pdbx_strand_id
1 'polypeptide(L)'
;VVSLLIAAFFFKELFSKDDLTSPLFSGLDDLLVVYFYPQWPLIVVLVGWILSTIVGNILVGLQRDHDSPPSSIEGNLKTLRMRYKMKEHRFASRENTARYLVMIAPGGNFLALLTILSALGFIIAGVTMPVIEFKDAGLAAQGLLATSKPLKASFSVIDVIQILGFDGTQEGDQIGPGLVLKFFFVGIAVVAPAVLQLFLLLLYAAPLTMGEQRKFYAFAQGLRSWSAPEVLCLALLILKLTIAIFPELALRVFCKDINELLIDRYLLPLALIQESDGFCYQIESKILVGYYVLVFGSFSCAFSASLFCSMTRAAMEDREAVLQLEKAGLKNEMYKPRNLPPKVRLGLFTWVMRKYARKCVKSNLLKNARSGKPMTSRSKRSGSRKGSKSPKRKGSKDTPINTPKSYLNSPVDTLSPADTPNPRKASMELEAAFEL
;
A
#
# COMPACT_ATOMS: atom_id res chain seq x y z
N VAL A 1 1.33 8.85 -1.81
CA VAL A 1 1.62 10.30 -1.81
C VAL A 1 3.10 10.56 -2.07
N VAL A 2 4.03 10.05 -1.24
CA VAL A 2 5.48 10.24 -1.48
C VAL A 2 5.90 9.71 -2.86
N SER A 3 5.50 8.49 -3.25
CA SER A 3 5.81 7.97 -4.59
C SER A 3 5.16 8.77 -5.73
N LEU A 4 3.97 9.36 -5.50
CA LEU A 4 3.31 10.26 -6.46
C LEU A 4 4.04 11.62 -6.56
N LEU A 5 4.59 12.12 -5.45
CA LEU A 5 5.40 13.34 -5.43
C LEU A 5 6.76 13.12 -6.08
N ILE A 6 7.39 11.96 -5.86
CA ILE A 6 8.62 11.57 -6.56
C ILE A 6 8.35 11.42 -8.05
N ALA A 7 7.30 10.69 -8.43
CA ALA A 7 6.92 10.55 -9.83
C ALA A 7 6.60 11.91 -10.47
N ALA A 8 5.83 12.78 -9.80
CA ALA A 8 5.50 14.11 -10.30
C ALA A 8 6.72 15.04 -10.36
N PHE A 9 7.66 14.93 -9.42
CA PHE A 9 8.92 15.66 -9.43
C PHE A 9 9.77 15.23 -10.62
N PHE A 10 9.97 13.92 -10.82
CA PHE A 10 10.67 13.41 -12.00
C PHE A 10 9.95 13.79 -13.30
N PHE A 11 8.61 13.72 -13.35
CA PHE A 11 7.85 14.13 -14.52
C PHE A 11 8.01 15.62 -14.81
N LYS A 12 8.00 16.46 -13.78
CA LYS A 12 8.23 17.90 -13.93
C LYS A 12 9.64 18.17 -14.46
N GLU A 13 10.65 17.48 -13.95
CA GLU A 13 12.04 17.69 -14.37
C GLU A 13 12.33 17.11 -15.76
N LEU A 14 11.72 15.97 -16.11
CA LEU A 14 11.84 15.35 -17.43
C LEU A 14 11.09 16.10 -18.54
N PHE A 15 10.01 16.82 -18.20
CA PHE A 15 9.14 17.50 -19.17
C PHE A 15 9.14 19.02 -19.03
N SER A 16 10.03 19.61 -18.24
CA SER A 16 10.25 21.06 -18.24
C SER A 16 10.88 21.46 -19.58
N LYS A 17 10.03 21.81 -20.54
CA LYS A 17 10.38 22.18 -21.92
C LYS A 17 11.28 23.42 -22.02
N ASP A 18 11.41 24.20 -20.96
CA ASP A 18 11.95 25.55 -21.06
C ASP A 18 13.49 25.62 -20.97
N ASP A 19 14.17 24.59 -20.46
CA ASP A 19 15.64 24.61 -20.29
C ASP A 19 16.45 23.90 -21.40
N LEU A 20 15.80 23.21 -22.34
CA LEU A 20 16.47 22.56 -23.47
C LEU A 20 16.95 23.54 -24.57
N THR A 21 16.70 24.85 -24.41
CA THR A 21 17.21 25.90 -25.33
C THR A 21 18.48 26.59 -24.83
N SER A 22 19.05 26.12 -23.72
CA SER A 22 20.29 26.71 -23.21
C SER A 22 21.47 26.46 -24.20
N PRO A 23 22.23 27.50 -24.57
CA PRO A 23 23.31 27.43 -25.58
C PRO A 23 24.53 26.60 -25.13
N LEU A 24 24.45 25.92 -23.99
CA LEU A 24 25.50 25.02 -23.50
C LEU A 24 25.48 23.65 -24.19
N PHE A 25 24.40 23.32 -24.92
CA PHE A 25 24.22 22.02 -25.58
C PHE A 25 24.44 22.02 -27.10
N SER A 26 24.66 23.17 -27.75
CA SER A 26 24.83 23.27 -29.21
C SER A 26 26.10 22.63 -29.77
N GLY A 27 26.96 22.05 -28.92
CA GLY A 27 28.13 21.26 -29.32
C GLY A 27 28.00 19.75 -29.02
N LEU A 28 26.85 19.32 -28.48
CA LEU A 28 26.59 17.94 -28.07
C LEU A 28 25.50 17.26 -28.91
N ASP A 29 25.02 17.92 -29.97
CA ASP A 29 23.93 17.46 -30.84
C ASP A 29 24.24 16.12 -31.54
N ASP A 30 25.52 15.76 -31.73
CA ASP A 30 25.93 14.48 -32.34
C ASP A 30 26.22 13.37 -31.32
N LEU A 31 26.44 13.68 -30.04
CA LEU A 31 26.84 12.68 -29.03
C LEU A 31 25.76 12.45 -27.95
N LEU A 32 24.84 13.39 -27.77
CA LEU A 32 23.70 13.26 -26.87
C LEU A 32 22.50 12.67 -27.61
N VAL A 33 22.71 11.55 -28.31
CA VAL A 33 21.65 10.57 -28.48
C VAL A 33 21.38 10.04 -27.07
N VAL A 34 20.57 10.78 -26.30
CA VAL A 34 20.02 10.28 -25.05
C VAL A 34 19.32 9.00 -25.44
N TYR A 35 19.94 7.86 -25.12
CA TYR A 35 19.33 6.55 -25.23
C TYR A 35 18.19 6.56 -24.22
N PHE A 36 17.06 7.12 -24.66
CA PHE A 36 15.83 7.15 -23.91
C PHE A 36 15.30 5.74 -23.95
N TYR A 37 15.82 4.88 -23.07
CA TYR A 37 15.20 3.58 -22.90
C TYR A 37 13.78 3.86 -22.40
N PRO A 38 12.74 3.47 -23.16
CA PRO A 38 11.34 3.76 -22.81
C PRO A 38 10.92 3.18 -21.45
N GLN A 39 11.79 2.37 -20.85
CA GLN A 39 11.65 1.67 -19.59
C GLN A 39 12.01 2.53 -18.36
N TRP A 40 12.82 3.59 -18.50
CA TRP A 40 13.34 4.37 -17.36
C TRP A 40 12.26 4.95 -16.44
N PRO A 41 11.19 5.59 -16.94
CA PRO A 41 10.14 6.14 -16.08
C PRO A 41 9.48 5.04 -15.22
N LEU A 42 9.33 3.85 -15.79
CA LEU A 42 8.75 2.70 -15.12
C LEU A 42 9.68 2.17 -14.02
N ILE A 43 10.99 2.08 -14.30
CA ILE A 43 12.01 1.69 -13.32
C ILE A 43 12.04 2.69 -12.15
N VAL A 44 12.02 4.00 -12.43
CA VAL A 44 12.05 5.03 -11.38
C VAL A 44 10.83 4.95 -10.45
N VAL A 45 9.63 4.78 -11.02
CA VAL A 45 8.40 4.59 -10.23
C VAL A 45 8.47 3.34 -9.36
N LEU A 46 9.00 2.25 -9.93
CA LEU A 46 9.16 0.97 -9.26
C LEU A 46 10.17 1.05 -8.10
N VAL A 47 11.33 1.69 -8.30
CA VAL A 47 12.32 1.94 -7.25
C VAL A 47 11.73 2.82 -6.15
N GLY A 48 11.07 3.92 -6.50
CA GLY A 48 10.42 4.80 -5.54
C GLY A 48 9.33 4.09 -4.73
N TRP A 49 8.63 3.12 -5.32
CA TRP A 49 7.67 2.28 -4.62
C TRP A 49 8.36 1.30 -3.66
N ILE A 50 9.40 0.57 -4.10
CA ILE A 50 10.17 -0.35 -3.25
C ILE A 50 10.67 0.36 -1.99
N LEU A 51 11.30 1.53 -2.16
CA LEU A 51 11.83 2.32 -1.04
C LEU A 51 10.71 2.74 -0.09
N SER A 52 9.57 3.19 -0.62
CA SER A 52 8.40 3.54 0.21
C SER A 52 7.88 2.35 1.00
N THR A 53 7.87 1.14 0.42
CA THR A 53 7.42 -0.09 1.07
C THR A 53 8.38 -0.53 2.16
N ILE A 54 9.69 -0.45 1.93
CA ILE A 54 10.72 -0.76 2.93
C ILE A 54 10.57 0.16 4.14
N VAL A 55 10.49 1.47 3.92
CA VAL A 55 10.33 2.46 4.99
C VAL A 55 9.02 2.23 5.75
N GLY A 56 7.93 1.94 5.05
CA GLY A 56 6.64 1.61 5.66
C GLY A 56 6.73 0.39 6.60
N ASN A 57 7.39 -0.67 6.16
CA ASN A 57 7.58 -1.87 6.97
C ASN A 57 8.46 -1.63 8.20
N ILE A 58 9.54 -0.85 8.07
CA ILE A 58 10.40 -0.47 9.19
C ILE A 58 9.59 0.32 10.23
N LEU A 59 8.81 1.31 9.81
CA LEU A 59 7.97 2.11 10.72
C LEU A 59 6.93 1.26 11.46
N VAL A 60 6.30 0.31 10.76
CA VAL A 60 5.35 -0.63 11.38
C VAL A 60 6.06 -1.56 12.37
N GLY A 61 7.27 -2.02 12.04
CA GLY A 61 8.11 -2.82 12.93
C GLY A 61 8.46 -2.08 14.22
N LEU A 62 8.97 -0.86 14.11
CA LEU A 62 9.31 -0.02 15.26
C LEU A 62 8.09 0.29 16.14
N GLN A 63 6.93 0.53 15.54
CA GLN A 63 5.69 0.73 16.29
C GLN A 63 5.27 -0.54 17.03
N ARG A 64 5.48 -1.71 16.42
CA ARG A 64 5.14 -2.99 17.02
C ARG A 64 6.03 -3.31 18.21
N ASP A 65 7.33 -3.04 18.11
CA ASP A 65 8.28 -3.27 19.19
C ASP A 65 7.91 -2.44 20.42
N HIS A 66 7.53 -1.17 20.22
CA HIS A 66 7.04 -0.30 21.30
C HIS A 66 5.73 -0.80 21.93
N ASP A 67 4.84 -1.45 21.16
CA ASP A 67 3.55 -1.96 21.63
C ASP A 67 3.64 -3.40 22.19
N SER A 68 4.81 -4.04 22.16
CA SER A 68 5.00 -5.41 22.66
C SER A 68 4.81 -5.44 24.18
N PRO A 69 3.84 -6.19 24.72
CA PRO A 69 3.80 -6.43 26.16
C PRO A 69 5.06 -7.22 26.57
N PRO A 70 5.61 -6.97 27.77
CA PRO A 70 6.79 -7.66 28.26
C PRO A 70 6.60 -9.18 28.21
N SER A 71 7.64 -9.89 27.77
CA SER A 71 7.68 -11.34 27.48
C SER A 71 7.38 -12.26 28.68
N SER A 72 7.07 -11.73 29.87
CA SER A 72 6.78 -12.51 31.07
C SER A 72 5.42 -13.25 31.05
N ILE A 73 4.81 -13.44 29.88
CA ILE A 73 3.45 -13.94 29.67
C ILE A 73 3.43 -15.39 29.14
N GLU A 74 4.57 -16.07 29.05
CA GLU A 74 4.66 -17.47 28.56
C GLU A 74 3.96 -18.50 29.48
N GLY A 75 3.72 -18.18 30.75
CA GLY A 75 3.37 -19.17 31.80
C GLY A 75 1.97 -19.80 31.74
N ASN A 76 1.06 -19.38 30.84
CA ASN A 76 -0.31 -19.95 30.76
C ASN A 76 -0.68 -20.39 29.34
N LEU A 77 0.00 -21.42 28.85
CA LEU A 77 -0.19 -22.05 27.54
C LEU A 77 -1.60 -22.62 27.27
N LYS A 78 -2.37 -22.96 28.33
CA LYS A 78 -3.68 -23.63 28.15
C LYS A 78 -4.76 -22.71 27.59
N THR A 79 -4.80 -21.44 27.99
CA THR A 79 -5.79 -20.46 27.46
C THR A 79 -5.46 -19.99 26.04
N LEU A 80 -4.20 -20.08 25.61
CA LEU A 80 -3.76 -19.78 24.24
C LEU A 80 -4.24 -20.82 23.20
N ARG A 81 -4.67 -22.02 23.63
CA ARG A 81 -5.00 -23.13 22.73
C ARG A 81 -6.46 -23.13 22.23
N MET A 82 -7.36 -22.33 22.81
CA MET A 82 -8.74 -22.29 22.32
C MET A 82 -8.80 -21.68 20.91
N ARG A 83 -9.40 -22.41 19.98
CA ARG A 83 -9.59 -21.99 18.59
C ARG A 83 -10.93 -21.28 18.45
N TYR A 84 -10.93 -20.08 17.88
CA TYR A 84 -12.14 -19.28 17.70
C TYR A 84 -12.24 -18.75 16.28
N LYS A 85 -13.37 -18.99 15.63
CA LYS A 85 -13.66 -18.40 14.31
C LYS A 85 -13.88 -16.90 14.48
N MET A 86 -13.23 -16.10 13.63
CA MET A 86 -13.35 -14.65 13.68
C MET A 86 -14.80 -14.19 13.41
N LYS A 87 -15.50 -14.88 12.51
CA LYS A 87 -16.92 -14.61 12.18
C LYS A 87 -17.89 -14.72 13.38
N GLU A 88 -17.51 -15.44 14.43
CA GLU A 88 -18.30 -15.68 15.64
C GLU A 88 -17.87 -14.77 16.80
N HIS A 89 -16.85 -13.93 16.59
CA HIS A 89 -16.33 -13.07 17.63
C HIS A 89 -17.33 -11.97 18.02
N ARG A 90 -17.50 -11.79 19.33
CA ARG A 90 -18.37 -10.76 19.91
C ARG A 90 -17.48 -9.60 20.36
N PHE A 91 -17.55 -8.48 19.65
CA PHE A 91 -16.74 -7.30 19.97
C PHE A 91 -17.28 -6.61 21.22
N ALA A 92 -16.39 -6.24 22.13
CA ALA A 92 -16.77 -5.50 23.33
C ALA A 92 -16.73 -3.99 23.02
N SER A 93 -17.91 -3.37 22.88
CA SER A 93 -17.99 -1.92 22.75
C SER A 93 -17.86 -1.25 24.11
N ARG A 94 -16.79 -0.46 24.30
CA ARG A 94 -16.53 0.32 25.53
C ARG A 94 -17.02 1.75 25.35
N GLU A 95 -18.34 1.95 25.39
CA GLU A 95 -18.95 3.28 25.33
C GLU A 95 -19.82 3.49 26.58
N ASN A 96 -19.41 4.44 27.45
CA ASN A 96 -20.08 4.88 28.69
C ASN A 96 -20.61 3.77 29.61
N THR A 97 -19.77 3.31 30.55
CA THR A 97 -20.08 2.42 31.72
C THR A 97 -20.83 1.11 31.47
N ALA A 98 -21.44 0.91 30.31
CA ALA A 98 -22.11 -0.30 29.87
C ALA A 98 -21.28 -0.93 28.75
N ARG A 99 -20.90 -2.20 28.95
CA ARG A 99 -20.25 -3.00 27.91
C ARG A 99 -21.33 -3.63 27.06
N TYR A 100 -21.38 -3.28 25.78
CA TYR A 100 -22.28 -3.93 24.81
C TYR A 100 -21.48 -4.91 23.97
N LEU A 101 -22.04 -6.10 23.74
CA LEU A 101 -21.46 -7.08 22.82
C LEU A 101 -22.04 -6.85 21.42
N VAL A 102 -21.19 -6.48 20.47
CA VAL A 102 -21.56 -6.31 19.06
C VAL A 102 -21.21 -7.58 18.32
N MET A 103 -22.21 -8.24 17.73
CA MET A 103 -22.01 -9.35 16.80
C MET A 103 -22.14 -8.87 15.37
N ILE A 104 -21.36 -9.45 14.48
CA ILE A 104 -21.53 -9.23 13.05
C ILE A 104 -22.83 -9.92 12.64
N ALA A 105 -23.79 -9.15 12.12
CA ALA A 105 -25.02 -9.70 11.58
C ALA A 105 -24.72 -10.68 10.43
N PRO A 106 -25.54 -11.71 10.19
CA PRO A 106 -25.31 -12.68 9.11
C PRO A 106 -25.17 -12.02 7.73
N GLY A 107 -25.91 -10.94 7.45
CA GLY A 107 -25.74 -10.15 6.23
C GLY A 107 -24.37 -9.45 6.13
N GLY A 108 -23.79 -9.06 7.26
CA GLY A 108 -22.42 -8.53 7.31
C GLY A 108 -21.37 -9.59 6.98
N ASN A 109 -21.60 -10.85 7.38
CA ASN A 109 -20.72 -11.96 7.02
C ASN A 109 -20.77 -12.27 5.52
N PHE A 110 -21.97 -12.25 4.93
CA PHE A 110 -22.14 -12.40 3.48
C PHE A 110 -21.45 -11.25 2.73
N LEU A 111 -21.64 -10.01 3.16
CA LEU A 111 -21.00 -8.85 2.55
C LEU A 111 -19.47 -8.92 2.64
N ALA A 112 -18.93 -9.36 3.79
CA ALA A 112 -17.50 -9.54 3.98
C ALA A 112 -16.93 -10.58 3.00
N LEU A 113 -17.57 -11.74 2.85
CA LEU A 113 -17.20 -12.75 1.86
C LEU A 113 -17.29 -12.21 0.43
N LEU A 114 -18.39 -11.53 0.10
CA LEU A 114 -18.60 -10.94 -1.21
C LEU A 114 -17.49 -9.95 -1.56
N THR A 115 -17.04 -9.11 -0.62
CA THR A 115 -15.96 -8.14 -0.87
C THR A 115 -14.60 -8.79 -1.17
N ILE A 116 -14.26 -9.91 -0.52
CA ILE A 116 -13.02 -10.65 -0.83
C ILE A 116 -13.13 -11.31 -2.20
N LEU A 117 -14.24 -12.00 -2.46
CA LEU A 117 -14.46 -12.71 -3.72
C LEU A 117 -14.53 -11.75 -4.91
N SER A 118 -15.17 -10.58 -4.75
CA SER A 118 -15.20 -9.55 -5.79
C SER A 118 -13.82 -8.98 -6.06
N ALA A 119 -13.02 -8.70 -5.02
CA ALA A 119 -11.65 -8.22 -5.19
C ALA A 119 -10.79 -9.22 -5.98
N LEU A 120 -10.89 -10.51 -5.63
CA LEU A 120 -10.17 -11.58 -6.35
C LEU A 120 -10.66 -11.70 -7.81
N GLY A 121 -11.97 -11.67 -8.03
CA GLY A 121 -12.58 -11.73 -9.36
C GLY A 121 -12.15 -10.57 -10.26
N PHE A 122 -12.13 -9.34 -9.75
CA PHE A 122 -11.68 -8.18 -10.52
C PHE A 122 -10.19 -8.21 -10.85
N ILE A 123 -9.34 -8.72 -9.96
CA ILE A 123 -7.91 -8.89 -10.25
C ILE A 123 -7.72 -9.90 -11.39
N ILE A 124 -8.35 -11.08 -11.28
CA ILE A 124 -8.23 -12.12 -12.31
C ILE A 124 -8.77 -11.62 -13.65
N ALA A 125 -9.97 -11.03 -13.67
CA ALA A 125 -10.58 -10.51 -14.89
C ALA A 125 -9.79 -9.34 -15.48
N GLY A 126 -9.28 -8.43 -14.65
CA GLY A 126 -8.51 -7.28 -15.11
C GLY A 126 -7.17 -7.66 -15.74
N VAL A 127 -6.53 -8.72 -15.24
CA VAL A 127 -5.24 -9.20 -15.77
C VAL A 127 -5.41 -9.95 -17.10
N THR A 128 -6.53 -10.64 -17.31
CA THR A 128 -6.81 -11.39 -18.54
C THR A 128 -7.47 -10.55 -19.63
N MET A 129 -8.20 -9.50 -19.27
CA MET A 129 -8.81 -8.60 -20.25
C MET A 129 -7.75 -7.69 -20.90
N PRO A 130 -7.95 -7.31 -22.17
CA PRO A 130 -7.06 -6.37 -22.84
C PRO A 130 -7.15 -4.99 -22.15
N VAL A 131 -5.98 -4.42 -21.84
CA VAL A 131 -5.83 -3.17 -21.10
C VAL A 131 -5.50 -1.99 -22.01
N ILE A 132 -4.70 -2.24 -23.05
CA ILE A 132 -4.23 -1.21 -23.98
C ILE A 132 -4.39 -1.73 -25.41
N GLU A 133 -4.90 -0.88 -26.29
CA GLU A 133 -4.93 -1.09 -27.74
C GLU A 133 -3.97 -0.09 -28.39
N PHE A 134 -3.10 -0.58 -29.25
CA PHE A 134 -2.31 0.25 -30.15
C PHE A 134 -2.88 0.11 -31.56
N LYS A 135 -3.07 1.26 -32.19
CA LYS A 135 -3.48 1.37 -33.57
C LYS A 135 -2.41 2.18 -34.29
N ASP A 136 -1.77 1.55 -35.28
CA ASP A 136 -0.84 2.24 -36.15
C ASP A 136 -1.62 3.21 -37.06
N ALA A 137 -1.14 4.45 -37.15
CA ALA A 137 -1.63 5.52 -37.98
C ALA A 137 -0.47 6.20 -38.73
N GLY A 138 -0.80 6.99 -39.75
CA GLY A 138 0.18 7.67 -40.59
C GLY A 138 0.62 6.90 -41.83
N LEU A 139 1.47 7.53 -42.62
CA LEU A 139 1.92 7.07 -43.94
C LEU A 139 2.62 5.70 -43.89
N ALA A 140 3.50 5.48 -42.93
CA ALA A 140 4.18 4.19 -42.79
C ALA A 140 3.20 3.06 -42.45
N ALA A 141 2.16 3.36 -41.66
CA ALA A 141 1.08 2.41 -41.42
C ALA A 141 0.34 2.10 -42.72
N GLN A 142 -0.05 3.11 -43.50
CA GLN A 142 -0.72 2.91 -44.80
C GLN A 142 0.15 2.12 -45.80
N GLY A 143 1.46 2.36 -45.83
CA GLY A 143 2.42 1.66 -46.68
C GLY A 143 2.61 0.19 -46.29
N LEU A 144 2.68 -0.12 -44.99
CA LEU A 144 2.66 -1.51 -44.50
C LEU A 144 1.31 -2.20 -44.72
N LEU A 145 0.22 -1.41 -44.76
CA LEU A 145 -1.17 -1.86 -44.85
C LEU A 145 -1.70 -1.97 -46.28
N ALA A 146 -0.84 -2.14 -47.29
CA ALA A 146 -1.27 -2.66 -48.60
C ALA A 146 -2.14 -3.94 -48.46
N THR A 147 -2.07 -4.60 -47.29
CA THR A 147 -2.98 -5.63 -46.75
C THR A 147 -4.22 -5.08 -46.00
N SER A 148 -5.08 -4.30 -46.65
CA SER A 148 -6.53 -4.01 -46.37
C SER A 148 -7.13 -3.81 -44.95
N LYS A 149 -6.42 -3.97 -43.82
CA LYS A 149 -7.01 -3.85 -42.46
C LYS A 149 -6.03 -3.20 -41.48
N PRO A 150 -6.39 -2.09 -40.81
CA PRO A 150 -5.53 -1.43 -39.84
C PRO A 150 -5.07 -2.43 -38.77
N LEU A 151 -3.75 -2.51 -38.57
CA LEU A 151 -3.15 -3.40 -37.60
C LEU A 151 -3.49 -2.86 -36.20
N LYS A 152 -4.43 -3.55 -35.55
CA LYS A 152 -4.83 -3.28 -34.18
C LYS A 152 -4.24 -4.35 -33.29
N ALA A 153 -3.34 -3.94 -32.41
CA ALA A 153 -2.76 -4.83 -31.43
C ALA A 153 -3.30 -4.49 -30.04
N SER A 154 -4.12 -5.38 -29.49
CA SER A 154 -4.62 -5.28 -28.12
C SER A 154 -3.78 -6.15 -27.20
N PHE A 155 -3.31 -5.59 -26.09
CA PHE A 155 -2.49 -6.29 -25.11
C PHE A 155 -3.20 -6.36 -23.76
N SER A 156 -3.28 -7.56 -23.19
CA SER A 156 -3.60 -7.79 -21.78
C SER A 156 -2.35 -7.57 -20.91
N VAL A 157 -2.53 -7.57 -19.59
CA VAL A 157 -1.38 -7.46 -18.66
C VAL A 157 -0.45 -8.66 -18.83
N ILE A 158 -1.00 -9.85 -19.09
CA ILE A 158 -0.25 -11.07 -19.33
C ILE A 158 0.61 -10.92 -20.59
N ASP A 159 0.03 -10.38 -21.67
CA ASP A 159 0.76 -10.19 -22.93
C ASP A 159 1.91 -9.19 -22.75
N VAL A 160 1.66 -8.09 -22.03
CA VAL A 160 2.69 -7.10 -21.70
C VAL A 160 3.83 -7.76 -20.91
N ILE A 161 3.52 -8.63 -19.94
CA ILE A 161 4.54 -9.36 -19.16
C ILE A 161 5.35 -10.32 -20.03
N GLN A 162 4.70 -11.00 -20.98
CA GLN A 162 5.37 -11.91 -21.91
C GLN A 162 6.33 -11.14 -22.82
N ILE A 163 5.89 -9.99 -23.34
CA ILE A 163 6.70 -9.12 -24.21
C ILE A 163 7.85 -8.47 -23.44
N LEU A 164 7.61 -7.95 -22.23
CA LEU A 164 8.68 -7.45 -21.37
C LEU A 164 9.68 -8.53 -20.98
N GLY A 165 9.31 -9.78 -21.23
CA GLY A 165 10.09 -10.94 -20.94
C GLY A 165 11.04 -11.43 -22.00
N PHE A 166 11.23 -10.66 -23.09
CA PHE A 166 12.15 -11.02 -24.16
C PHE A 166 13.51 -11.43 -23.58
N ASP A 167 13.85 -12.67 -23.90
CA ASP A 167 15.11 -13.31 -23.59
C ASP A 167 16.23 -12.41 -24.12
N GLY A 168 17.19 -12.09 -23.24
CA GLY A 168 18.34 -11.29 -23.61
C GLY A 168 18.92 -11.85 -24.90
N THR A 169 18.93 -11.05 -25.97
CA THR A 169 19.23 -11.51 -27.33
C THR A 169 20.69 -11.93 -27.53
N GLN A 170 21.47 -12.08 -26.46
CA GLN A 170 22.83 -12.63 -26.47
C GLN A 170 23.06 -13.49 -25.23
N GLU A 171 23.70 -14.63 -25.47
CA GLU A 171 23.87 -15.79 -24.58
C GLU A 171 24.64 -15.52 -23.26
N GLY A 172 24.94 -14.27 -22.90
CA GLY A 172 25.83 -13.93 -21.77
C GLY A 172 25.22 -13.16 -20.60
N ASP A 173 24.06 -12.51 -20.74
CA ASP A 173 23.58 -11.51 -19.75
C ASP A 173 22.23 -11.90 -19.12
N GLN A 174 22.09 -13.19 -18.79
CA GLN A 174 20.81 -13.90 -18.64
C GLN A 174 20.06 -13.70 -17.31
N ILE A 175 20.55 -12.85 -16.39
CA ILE A 175 19.85 -12.49 -15.14
C ILE A 175 19.76 -10.97 -15.04
N GLY A 176 19.25 -10.34 -16.09
CA GLY A 176 19.18 -8.88 -16.20
C GLY A 176 17.85 -8.27 -15.75
N PRO A 177 17.44 -7.14 -16.36
CA PRO A 177 16.28 -6.34 -15.93
C PRO A 177 14.92 -6.99 -16.22
N GLY A 178 14.82 -7.90 -17.20
CA GLY A 178 13.55 -8.55 -17.57
C GLY A 178 12.98 -9.45 -16.48
N LEU A 179 13.83 -10.21 -15.78
CA LEU A 179 13.41 -11.06 -14.66
C LEU A 179 12.89 -10.22 -13.49
N VAL A 180 13.60 -9.13 -13.18
CA VAL A 180 13.18 -8.16 -12.15
C VAL A 180 11.80 -7.61 -12.53
N LEU A 181 11.64 -7.13 -13.76
CA LEU A 181 10.36 -6.57 -14.21
C LEU A 181 9.22 -7.59 -14.15
N LYS A 182 9.44 -8.85 -14.57
CA LYS A 182 8.47 -9.94 -14.42
C LYS A 182 8.11 -10.17 -12.95
N PHE A 183 9.11 -10.23 -12.06
CA PHE A 183 8.87 -10.43 -10.63
C PHE A 183 8.02 -9.31 -10.03
N PHE A 184 8.28 -8.06 -10.38
CA PHE A 184 7.48 -6.93 -9.92
C PHE A 184 6.06 -6.92 -10.52
N PHE A 185 5.92 -7.13 -11.82
CA PHE A 185 4.60 -7.11 -12.46
C PHE A 185 3.74 -8.32 -12.06
N VAL A 186 4.29 -9.53 -12.13
CA VAL A 186 3.55 -10.76 -11.80
C VAL A 186 3.48 -10.94 -10.29
N GLY A 187 4.65 -11.01 -9.65
CA GLY A 187 4.77 -11.37 -8.24
C GLY A 187 4.10 -10.35 -7.33
N ILE A 188 4.35 -9.07 -7.54
CA ILE A 188 3.92 -8.02 -6.62
C ILE A 188 2.54 -7.46 -6.99
N ALA A 189 2.27 -7.23 -8.27
CA ALA A 189 1.01 -6.60 -8.65
C ALA A 189 -0.15 -7.59 -8.86
N VAL A 190 0.12 -8.87 -9.10
CA VAL A 190 -0.92 -9.88 -9.33
C VAL A 190 -0.93 -10.94 -8.22
N VAL A 191 0.20 -11.60 -7.97
CA VAL A 191 0.29 -12.72 -7.04
C VAL A 191 0.13 -12.25 -5.59
N ALA A 192 0.87 -11.22 -5.16
CA ALA A 192 0.80 -10.72 -3.78
C ALA A 192 -0.62 -10.28 -3.36
N PRO A 193 -1.39 -9.48 -4.13
CA PRO A 193 -2.76 -9.15 -3.74
C PRO A 193 -3.70 -10.38 -3.77
N ALA A 194 -3.53 -11.32 -4.70
CA ALA A 194 -4.32 -12.55 -4.71
C ALA A 194 -4.07 -13.42 -3.46
N VAL A 195 -2.78 -13.62 -3.11
CA VAL A 195 -2.37 -14.32 -1.89
C VAL A 195 -2.88 -13.57 -0.66
N LEU A 196 -2.79 -12.24 -0.62
CA LEU A 196 -3.35 -11.44 0.46
C LEU A 196 -4.85 -11.69 0.65
N GLN A 197 -5.65 -11.66 -0.41
CA GLN A 197 -7.09 -11.94 -0.33
C GLN A 197 -7.37 -13.36 0.19
N LEU A 198 -6.59 -14.36 -0.25
CA LEU A 198 -6.67 -15.74 0.26
C LEU A 198 -6.37 -15.81 1.76
N PHE A 199 -5.30 -15.14 2.22
CA PHE A 199 -4.94 -15.09 3.63
C PHE A 199 -5.99 -14.37 4.48
N LEU A 200 -6.61 -13.30 3.97
CA LEU A 200 -7.72 -12.62 4.65
C LEU A 200 -8.96 -13.52 4.74
N LEU A 201 -9.25 -14.30 3.69
CA LEU A 201 -10.32 -15.29 3.69
C LEU A 201 -10.07 -16.37 4.76
N LEU A 202 -8.85 -16.91 4.83
CA LEU A 202 -8.45 -17.87 5.84
C LEU A 202 -8.55 -17.29 7.25
N LEU A 203 -8.03 -16.08 7.47
CA LEU A 203 -8.09 -15.39 8.77
C LEU A 203 -9.53 -15.14 9.23
N TYR A 204 -10.44 -14.92 8.28
CA TYR A 204 -11.85 -14.68 8.55
C TYR A 204 -12.64 -15.97 8.82
N ALA A 205 -12.44 -17.00 8.00
CA ALA A 205 -13.25 -18.23 8.02
C ALA A 205 -12.70 -19.32 8.95
N ALA A 206 -11.38 -19.43 9.11
CA ALA A 206 -10.75 -20.52 9.84
C ALA A 206 -10.77 -20.28 11.38
N PRO A 207 -11.02 -21.34 12.18
CA PRO A 207 -10.86 -21.29 13.62
C PRO A 207 -9.37 -21.34 13.99
N LEU A 208 -8.75 -20.20 14.20
CA LEU A 208 -7.33 -20.09 14.56
C LEU A 208 -7.15 -19.92 16.07
N THR A 209 -6.03 -20.42 16.60
CA THR A 209 -5.55 -20.06 17.95
C THR A 209 -5.06 -18.61 17.97
N MET A 210 -4.88 -18.01 19.16
CA MET A 210 -4.38 -16.64 19.28
C MET A 210 -2.96 -16.47 18.69
N GLY A 211 -2.09 -17.44 18.92
CA GLY A 211 -0.73 -17.43 18.37
C GLY A 211 -0.71 -17.52 16.85
N GLU A 212 -1.51 -18.43 16.27
CA GLU A 212 -1.66 -18.54 14.82
C GLU A 212 -2.28 -17.27 14.24
N GLN A 213 -3.36 -16.75 14.81
CA GLN A 213 -4.02 -15.53 14.34
C GLN A 213 -3.05 -14.35 14.31
N ARG A 214 -2.16 -14.22 15.31
CA ARG A 214 -1.13 -13.17 15.34
C ARG A 214 -0.07 -13.34 14.25
N LYS A 215 0.35 -14.58 13.96
CA LYS A 215 1.28 -14.91 12.87
C LYS A 215 0.66 -14.63 11.51
N PHE A 216 -0.54 -15.15 11.26
CA PHE A 216 -1.29 -14.91 10.02
C PHE A 216 -1.60 -13.43 9.82
N TYR A 217 -1.95 -12.70 10.88
CA TYR A 217 -2.16 -11.26 10.82
C TYR A 217 -0.87 -10.51 10.47
N ALA A 218 0.27 -10.88 11.08
CA ALA A 218 1.57 -10.29 10.76
C ALA A 218 1.95 -10.54 9.29
N PHE A 219 1.73 -11.76 8.81
CA PHE A 219 1.97 -12.11 7.41
C PHE A 219 1.05 -11.35 6.45
N ALA A 220 -0.25 -11.23 6.77
CA ALA A 220 -1.20 -10.44 5.98
C ALA A 220 -0.85 -8.95 5.98
N GLN A 221 -0.34 -8.40 7.08
CA GLN A 221 0.18 -7.03 7.12
C GLN A 221 1.40 -6.86 6.21
N GLY A 222 2.34 -7.81 6.26
CA GLY A 222 3.48 -7.84 5.34
C GLY A 222 3.00 -7.85 3.89
N LEU A 223 2.20 -8.84 3.50
CA LEU A 223 1.63 -8.94 2.15
C LEU A 223 0.87 -7.68 1.73
N ARG A 224 0.16 -7.03 2.64
CA ARG A 224 -0.53 -5.77 2.36
C ARG A 224 0.44 -4.62 2.03
N SER A 225 1.61 -4.56 2.66
CA SER A 225 2.64 -3.59 2.30
C SER A 225 3.26 -3.89 0.93
N TRP A 226 3.37 -5.16 0.57
CA TRP A 226 3.89 -5.59 -0.73
C TRP A 226 2.83 -5.54 -1.84
N SER A 227 1.54 -5.66 -1.55
CA SER A 227 0.50 -5.59 -2.56
C SER A 227 0.33 -4.15 -3.04
N ALA A 228 0.67 -3.89 -4.31
CA ALA A 228 0.54 -2.56 -4.92
C ALA A 228 -0.11 -2.62 -6.31
N PRO A 229 -1.33 -3.18 -6.44
CA PRO A 229 -2.02 -3.23 -7.72
C PRO A 229 -2.31 -1.82 -8.31
N GLU A 230 -2.39 -0.78 -7.48
CA GLU A 230 -2.46 0.61 -7.93
C GLU A 230 -1.20 1.09 -8.65
N VAL A 231 -0.01 0.60 -8.24
CA VAL A 231 1.25 0.96 -8.88
C VAL A 231 1.34 0.34 -10.27
N LEU A 232 0.80 -0.86 -10.44
CA LEU A 232 0.63 -1.47 -11.76
C LEU A 232 -0.29 -0.62 -12.66
N CYS A 233 -1.42 -0.15 -12.14
CA CYS A 233 -2.33 0.71 -12.91
C CYS A 233 -1.66 2.02 -13.33
N LEU A 234 -0.82 2.61 -12.47
CA LEU A 234 -0.04 3.80 -12.81
C LEU A 234 1.07 3.47 -13.82
N ALA A 235 1.76 2.35 -13.68
CA ALA A 235 2.79 1.90 -14.61
C ALA A 235 2.22 1.68 -16.01
N LEU A 236 1.02 1.08 -16.14
CA LEU A 236 0.33 0.93 -17.43
C LEU A 236 -0.07 2.27 -18.05
N LEU A 237 -0.49 3.23 -17.22
CA LEU A 237 -0.81 4.59 -17.69
C LEU A 237 0.45 5.30 -18.21
N ILE A 238 1.55 5.20 -17.47
CA ILE A 238 2.85 5.75 -17.88
C ILE A 238 3.32 5.07 -19.15
N LEU A 239 3.25 3.74 -19.23
CA LEU A 239 3.61 2.96 -20.42
C LEU A 239 2.84 3.45 -21.64
N LYS A 240 1.52 3.66 -21.52
CA LYS A 240 0.69 4.21 -22.58
C LYS A 240 1.17 5.59 -23.05
N LEU A 241 1.46 6.49 -22.11
CA LEU A 241 1.94 7.83 -22.41
C LEU A 241 3.32 7.79 -23.08
N THR A 242 4.24 6.98 -22.57
CA THR A 242 5.58 6.83 -23.13
C THR A 242 5.54 6.27 -24.56
N ILE A 243 4.73 5.24 -24.82
CA ILE A 243 4.61 4.64 -26.16
C ILE A 243 3.96 5.62 -27.16
N ALA A 244 3.06 6.51 -26.72
CA ALA A 244 2.49 7.51 -27.62
C ALA A 244 3.52 8.60 -27.99
N ILE A 245 4.36 9.01 -27.05
CA ILE A 245 5.30 10.14 -27.23
C ILE A 245 6.59 9.71 -27.93
N PHE A 246 7.10 8.51 -27.63
CA PHE A 246 8.41 8.07 -28.09
C PHE A 246 8.55 8.01 -29.63
N PRO A 247 7.58 7.42 -30.38
CA PRO A 247 7.64 7.42 -31.84
C PRO A 247 7.57 8.84 -32.40
N GLU A 248 6.74 9.72 -31.84
CA GLU A 248 6.63 11.10 -32.32
C GLU A 248 7.99 11.83 -32.20
N LEU A 249 8.70 11.66 -31.07
CA LEU A 249 10.00 12.29 -30.87
C LEU A 249 11.09 11.68 -31.75
N ALA A 250 11.18 10.35 -31.79
CA ALA A 250 12.19 9.65 -32.58
C ALA A 250 12.02 9.94 -34.08
N LEU A 251 10.79 9.82 -34.58
CA LEU A 251 10.49 9.99 -36.00
C LEU A 251 10.42 11.45 -36.43
N ARG A 252 10.15 12.41 -35.53
CA ARG A 252 10.26 13.83 -35.91
C ARG A 252 11.66 14.18 -36.40
N VAL A 253 12.71 13.56 -35.85
CA VAL A 253 14.09 13.78 -36.30
C VAL A 253 14.32 13.12 -37.66
N PHE A 254 13.94 11.85 -37.81
CA PHE A 254 14.19 11.11 -39.06
C PHE A 254 13.27 11.48 -40.22
N CYS A 255 12.02 11.83 -39.94
CA CYS A 255 11.02 12.19 -40.95
C CYS A 255 10.93 13.70 -41.20
N LYS A 256 11.83 14.53 -40.64
CA LYS A 256 11.81 15.98 -40.89
C LYS A 256 11.90 16.27 -42.39
N ASP A 257 12.89 15.68 -43.04
CA ASP A 257 13.13 15.88 -44.48
C ASP A 257 12.02 15.27 -45.33
N ILE A 258 11.49 14.11 -44.92
CA ILE A 258 10.40 13.43 -45.62
C ILE A 258 9.09 14.22 -45.52
N ASN A 259 8.76 14.76 -44.34
CA ASN A 259 7.56 15.55 -44.15
C ASN A 259 7.62 16.85 -44.97
N GLU A 260 8.75 17.57 -44.91
CA GLU A 260 8.88 18.85 -45.60
C GLU A 260 8.88 18.69 -47.14
N LEU A 261 9.52 17.64 -47.66
CA LEU A 261 9.57 17.40 -49.10
C LEU A 261 8.32 16.69 -49.63
N LEU A 262 7.91 15.58 -49.02
CA LEU A 262 6.91 14.69 -49.59
C LEU A 262 5.49 15.09 -49.16
N ILE A 263 5.30 15.33 -47.86
CA ILE A 263 3.98 15.56 -47.28
C ILE A 263 3.50 16.96 -47.61
N ASP A 264 4.27 17.98 -47.24
CA ASP A 264 3.84 19.37 -47.31
C ASP A 264 3.79 19.90 -48.75
N ARG A 265 4.73 19.47 -49.61
CA ARG A 265 4.80 19.98 -51.00
C ARG A 265 4.00 19.17 -52.02
N TYR A 266 3.84 17.86 -51.82
CA TYR A 266 3.20 17.00 -52.83
C TYR A 266 1.90 16.35 -52.36
N LEU A 267 1.89 15.68 -51.21
CA LEU A 267 0.74 14.84 -50.81
C LEU A 267 -0.45 15.67 -50.29
N LEU A 268 -0.21 16.70 -49.46
CA LEU A 268 -1.28 17.54 -48.91
C LEU A 268 -1.94 18.42 -49.99
N PRO A 269 -1.20 19.16 -50.84
CA PRO A 269 -1.80 20.05 -51.83
C PRO A 269 -2.63 19.32 -52.89
N LEU A 270 -2.28 18.06 -53.19
CA LEU A 270 -3.00 17.23 -54.15
C LEU A 270 -4.20 16.49 -53.51
N ALA A 271 -4.45 16.67 -52.21
CA ALA A 271 -5.51 15.99 -51.46
C ALA A 271 -5.46 14.44 -51.61
N LEU A 272 -4.27 13.88 -51.80
CA LEU A 272 -4.05 12.43 -51.86
C LEU A 272 -4.17 11.79 -50.46
N ILE A 273 -3.91 12.58 -49.42
CA ILE A 273 -3.93 12.17 -48.01
C ILE A 273 -4.78 13.15 -47.21
N GLN A 274 -5.53 12.62 -46.25
CA GLN A 274 -6.32 13.39 -45.30
C GLN A 274 -5.38 14.06 -44.27
N GLU A 275 -5.67 15.29 -43.86
CA GLU A 275 -4.80 16.02 -42.90
C GLU A 275 -4.51 15.23 -41.61
N SER A 276 -5.41 14.33 -41.19
CA SER A 276 -5.22 13.45 -40.04
C SER A 276 -4.12 12.40 -40.22
N ASP A 277 -3.79 12.05 -41.46
CA ASP A 277 -2.78 11.05 -41.82
C ASP A 277 -1.48 11.71 -42.31
N GLY A 278 -1.36 13.05 -42.21
CA GLY A 278 -0.18 13.83 -42.60
C GLY A 278 1.07 13.59 -41.74
N PHE A 279 1.09 12.54 -40.93
CA PHE A 279 2.23 12.15 -40.11
C PHE A 279 2.94 10.95 -40.72
N CYS A 280 4.27 11.00 -40.74
CA CYS A 280 5.13 9.90 -41.21
C CYS A 280 4.77 8.56 -40.54
N TYR A 281 4.64 8.57 -39.22
CA TYR A 281 4.15 7.45 -38.42
C TYR A 281 3.63 7.97 -37.09
N GLN A 282 2.48 7.46 -36.67
CA GLN A 282 1.83 7.83 -35.42
C GLN A 282 1.23 6.58 -34.79
N ILE A 283 1.47 6.37 -33.50
CA ILE A 283 0.81 5.29 -32.76
C ILE A 283 -0.30 5.89 -31.91
N GLU A 284 -1.54 5.57 -32.24
CA GLU A 284 -2.68 5.88 -31.36
C GLU A 284 -2.79 4.80 -30.28
N SER A 285 -2.70 5.20 -29.00
CA SER A 285 -2.91 4.29 -27.87
C SER A 285 -4.24 4.56 -27.17
N LYS A 286 -5.06 3.51 -27.02
CA LYS A 286 -6.36 3.57 -26.36
C LYS A 286 -6.37 2.70 -25.10
N ILE A 287 -6.97 3.23 -24.05
CA ILE A 287 -7.22 2.47 -22.81
C ILE A 287 -8.51 1.68 -23.00
N LEU A 288 -8.44 0.39 -22.73
CA LEU A 288 -9.59 -0.52 -22.85
C LEU A 288 -10.26 -0.77 -21.49
N VAL A 289 -11.38 -1.48 -21.53
CA VAL A 289 -12.20 -1.80 -20.35
C VAL A 289 -11.40 -2.54 -19.27
N GLY A 290 -10.46 -3.42 -19.67
CA GLY A 290 -9.63 -4.17 -18.72
C GLY A 290 -8.86 -3.29 -17.74
N TYR A 291 -8.42 -2.11 -18.17
CA TYR A 291 -7.75 -1.14 -17.30
C TYR A 291 -8.65 -0.64 -16.17
N TYR A 292 -9.90 -0.28 -16.49
CA TYR A 292 -10.85 0.19 -15.48
C TYR A 292 -11.25 -0.92 -14.51
N VAL A 293 -11.33 -2.16 -15.00
CA VAL A 293 -11.55 -3.35 -14.15
C VAL A 293 -10.40 -3.54 -13.16
N LEU A 294 -9.14 -3.38 -13.59
CA LEU A 294 -7.97 -3.42 -12.71
C LEU A 294 -7.99 -2.30 -11.66
N VAL A 295 -8.32 -1.07 -12.05
CA VAL A 295 -8.41 0.06 -11.10
C VAL A 295 -9.47 -0.22 -10.03
N PHE A 296 -10.64 -0.72 -10.42
CA PHE A 296 -11.69 -1.07 -9.48
C PHE A 296 -11.31 -2.28 -8.60
N GLY A 297 -10.60 -3.26 -9.17
CA GLY A 297 -10.04 -4.40 -8.44
C GLY A 297 -8.99 -3.97 -7.40
N SER A 298 -8.10 -3.05 -7.77
CA SER A 298 -7.11 -2.44 -6.87
C SER A 298 -7.77 -1.76 -5.68
N PHE A 299 -8.76 -0.89 -5.95
CA PHE A 299 -9.52 -0.22 -4.88
C PHE A 299 -10.25 -1.23 -3.98
N SER A 300 -10.90 -2.24 -4.57
CA SER A 300 -11.60 -3.29 -3.84
C SER A 300 -10.65 -4.10 -2.95
N CYS A 301 -9.45 -4.41 -3.45
CA CYS A 301 -8.41 -5.11 -2.70
C CYS A 301 -7.89 -4.29 -1.52
N ALA A 302 -7.60 -3.00 -1.73
CA ALA A 302 -7.17 -2.09 -0.66
C ALA A 302 -8.26 -1.89 0.40
N PHE A 303 -9.51 -1.80 -0.03
CA PHE A 303 -10.67 -1.69 0.84
C PHE A 303 -10.86 -2.95 1.69
N SER A 304 -10.86 -4.14 1.09
CA SER A 304 -10.99 -5.40 1.83
C SER A 304 -9.83 -5.58 2.81
N ALA A 305 -8.59 -5.38 2.39
CA ALA A 305 -7.43 -5.47 3.27
C ALA A 305 -7.53 -4.52 4.47
N SER A 306 -7.98 -3.29 4.25
CA SER A 306 -8.20 -2.31 5.33
C SER A 306 -9.29 -2.74 6.30
N LEU A 307 -10.41 -3.23 5.78
CA LEU A 307 -11.55 -3.69 6.56
C LEU A 307 -11.15 -4.89 7.43
N PHE A 308 -10.62 -5.95 6.82
CA PHE A 308 -10.29 -7.20 7.51
C PHE A 308 -9.14 -7.01 8.50
N CYS A 309 -8.05 -6.32 8.13
CA CYS A 309 -6.98 -6.05 9.08
C CYS A 309 -7.46 -5.23 10.29
N SER A 310 -8.39 -4.28 10.09
CA SER A 310 -8.97 -3.50 11.20
C SER A 310 -9.83 -4.37 12.11
N MET A 311 -10.66 -5.25 11.51
CA MET A 311 -11.50 -6.18 12.28
C MET A 311 -10.66 -7.20 13.05
N THR A 312 -9.63 -7.78 12.44
CA THR A 312 -8.77 -8.77 13.10
C THR A 312 -8.01 -8.12 14.24
N ARG A 313 -7.47 -6.92 14.03
CA ARG A 313 -6.80 -6.16 15.10
C ARG A 313 -7.73 -5.93 16.29
N ALA A 314 -8.93 -5.42 16.04
CA ALA A 314 -9.92 -5.20 17.10
C ALA A 314 -10.28 -6.50 17.83
N ALA A 315 -10.43 -7.62 17.09
CA ALA A 315 -10.74 -8.91 17.68
C ALA A 315 -9.59 -9.46 18.54
N MET A 316 -8.34 -9.24 18.14
CA MET A 316 -7.18 -9.64 18.93
C MET A 316 -7.03 -8.78 20.18
N GLU A 317 -7.18 -7.45 20.08
CA GLU A 317 -7.13 -6.53 21.23
C GLU A 317 -8.19 -6.89 22.29
N ASP A 318 -9.42 -7.20 21.85
CA ASP A 318 -10.50 -7.63 22.75
C ASP A 318 -10.16 -8.95 23.48
N ARG A 319 -9.60 -9.93 22.76
CA ARG A 319 -9.19 -11.21 23.35
C ARG A 319 -7.99 -11.08 24.30
N GLU A 320 -7.02 -10.24 23.97
CA GLU A 320 -5.88 -9.93 24.86
C GLU A 320 -6.36 -9.26 26.16
N ALA A 321 -7.31 -8.33 26.07
CA ALA A 321 -7.91 -7.70 27.25
C ALA A 321 -8.65 -8.71 28.14
N VAL A 322 -9.34 -9.69 27.54
CA VAL A 322 -9.98 -10.79 28.31
C VAL A 322 -8.95 -11.61 29.07
N LEU A 323 -7.85 -11.98 28.42
CA LEU A 323 -6.77 -12.75 29.04
C LEU A 323 -6.08 -11.99 30.17
N GLN A 324 -5.90 -10.67 30.04
CA GLN A 324 -5.32 -9.84 31.11
C GLN A 324 -6.22 -9.79 32.35
N LEU A 325 -7.53 -9.66 32.16
CA LEU A 325 -8.50 -9.65 33.25
C LEU A 325 -8.65 -11.04 33.91
N GLU A 326 -8.54 -12.11 33.13
CA GLU A 326 -8.48 -13.48 33.66
C GLU A 326 -7.27 -13.67 34.57
N LYS A 327 -6.09 -13.17 34.18
CA LYS A 327 -4.87 -13.20 35.01
C LYS A 327 -4.99 -12.39 36.29
N ALA A 328 -5.75 -11.30 36.24
CA ALA A 328 -6.03 -10.48 37.42
C ALA A 328 -7.05 -11.14 38.39
N GLY A 329 -7.55 -12.35 38.09
CA GLY A 329 -8.54 -13.03 38.94
C GLY A 329 -9.96 -12.47 38.85
N LEU A 330 -10.22 -11.53 37.92
CA LEU A 330 -11.49 -10.81 37.80
C LEU A 330 -12.51 -11.50 36.87
N LYS A 331 -12.51 -12.85 36.81
CA LYS A 331 -13.36 -13.63 35.87
C LYS A 331 -14.86 -13.30 35.98
N ASN A 332 -15.33 -13.05 37.20
CA ASN A 332 -16.76 -12.95 37.50
C ASN A 332 -17.43 -11.66 37.00
N GLU A 333 -16.66 -10.60 36.72
CA GLU A 333 -17.25 -9.32 36.27
C GLU A 333 -17.51 -9.27 34.77
N MET A 334 -16.88 -10.14 33.97
CA MET A 334 -16.86 -9.98 32.51
C MET A 334 -18.06 -10.64 31.81
N TYR A 335 -18.63 -11.69 32.40
CA TYR A 335 -19.65 -12.53 31.79
C TYR A 335 -21.05 -12.34 32.37
N LYS A 336 -21.37 -11.16 32.91
CA LYS A 336 -22.77 -10.83 33.20
C LYS A 336 -23.36 -10.17 31.94
N PRO A 337 -23.96 -10.93 30.99
CA PRO A 337 -24.69 -10.31 29.90
C PRO A 337 -25.79 -9.47 30.55
N ARG A 338 -25.71 -8.14 30.44
CA ARG A 338 -26.91 -7.34 30.70
C ARG A 338 -27.90 -7.74 29.61
N ASN A 339 -29.04 -8.28 30.02
CA ASN A 339 -30.17 -8.56 29.15
C ASN A 339 -30.60 -7.25 28.49
N LEU A 340 -30.00 -6.95 27.33
CA LEU A 340 -30.37 -5.82 26.52
C LEU A 340 -31.47 -6.26 25.54
N PRO A 341 -32.53 -5.46 25.39
CA PRO A 341 -33.60 -5.79 24.47
C PRO A 341 -33.05 -5.90 23.03
N PRO A 342 -33.49 -6.89 22.24
CA PRO A 342 -32.86 -7.31 20.97
C PRO A 342 -33.01 -6.33 19.79
N LYS A 343 -33.23 -5.03 20.00
CA LYS A 343 -33.73 -4.13 18.93
C LYS A 343 -32.74 -3.14 18.29
N VAL A 344 -31.47 -3.07 18.69
CA VAL A 344 -30.53 -2.13 18.02
C VAL A 344 -29.71 -2.84 16.95
N ARG A 345 -30.33 -3.10 15.78
CA ARG A 345 -29.61 -3.46 14.55
C ARG A 345 -28.95 -2.21 13.95
N LEU A 346 -27.90 -1.70 14.59
CA LEU A 346 -27.04 -0.73 13.92
C LEU A 346 -26.07 -1.51 13.03
N GLY A 347 -26.18 -1.37 11.71
CA GLY A 347 -25.33 -2.09 10.76
C GLY A 347 -23.85 -1.84 11.07
N LEU A 348 -23.06 -2.90 11.18
CA LEU A 348 -21.62 -2.88 11.48
C LEU A 348 -20.87 -1.82 10.66
N PHE A 349 -21.26 -1.63 9.39
CA PHE A 349 -20.71 -0.60 8.51
C PHE A 349 -20.89 0.82 9.08
N THR A 350 -22.08 1.18 9.54
CA THR A 350 -22.34 2.49 10.17
C THR A 350 -21.57 2.66 11.48
N TRP A 351 -21.34 1.59 12.23
CA TRP A 351 -20.55 1.62 13.45
C TRP A 351 -19.06 1.81 13.16
N VAL A 352 -18.48 1.04 12.23
CA VAL A 352 -17.08 1.17 11.81
C VAL A 352 -16.82 2.56 11.24
N MET A 353 -17.69 3.05 10.35
CA MET A 353 -17.58 4.39 9.77
C MET A 353 -17.72 5.48 10.83
N ARG A 354 -18.64 5.35 11.79
CA ARG A 354 -18.72 6.28 12.95
C ARG A 354 -17.46 6.24 13.81
N LYS A 355 -16.87 5.07 14.06
CA LYS A 355 -15.66 4.95 14.87
C LYS A 355 -14.45 5.59 14.17
N TYR A 356 -14.31 5.37 12.86
CA TYR A 356 -13.29 6.04 12.03
C TYR A 356 -13.48 7.56 12.01
N ALA A 357 -14.71 8.03 11.79
CA ALA A 357 -15.04 9.45 11.81
C ALA A 357 -14.71 10.07 13.17
N ARG A 358 -15.04 9.42 14.29
CA ARG A 358 -14.72 9.92 15.63
C ARG A 358 -13.22 9.92 15.95
N LYS A 359 -12.45 8.92 15.50
CA LYS A 359 -10.98 8.94 15.65
C LYS A 359 -10.36 10.11 14.89
N CYS A 360 -10.82 10.40 13.67
CA CYS A 360 -10.41 11.58 12.90
C CYS A 360 -10.77 12.90 13.60
N VAL A 361 -11.98 13.00 14.15
CA VAL A 361 -12.40 14.21 14.89
C VAL A 361 -11.58 14.39 16.17
N LYS A 362 -11.32 13.32 16.92
CA LYS A 362 -10.55 13.39 18.17
C LYS A 362 -9.07 13.72 17.95
N SER A 363 -8.45 13.24 16.87
CA SER A 363 -7.08 13.61 16.52
C SER A 363 -6.97 15.09 16.11
N ASN A 364 -7.97 15.61 15.39
CA ASN A 364 -8.05 17.04 15.05
C ASN A 364 -8.29 17.94 16.28
N LEU A 365 -9.14 17.51 17.22
CA LEU A 365 -9.36 18.24 18.48
C LEU A 365 -8.10 18.28 19.35
N LEU A 366 -7.36 17.18 19.44
CA LEU A 366 -6.09 17.13 20.19
C LEU A 366 -4.99 17.96 19.52
N LYS A 367 -4.96 18.02 18.18
CA LYS A 367 -4.07 18.92 17.42
C LYS A 367 -4.42 20.40 17.67
N ASN A 368 -5.71 20.74 17.67
CA ASN A 368 -6.15 22.11 17.96
C ASN A 368 -5.86 22.52 19.41
N ALA A 369 -6.05 21.61 20.38
CA ALA A 369 -5.71 21.86 21.78
C ALA A 369 -4.20 22.07 22.01
N ARG A 370 -3.33 21.37 21.27
CA ARG A 370 -1.87 21.59 21.32
C ARG A 370 -1.40 22.83 20.56
N SER A 371 -2.17 23.32 19.58
CA SER A 371 -1.79 24.51 18.80
C SER A 371 -1.84 25.83 19.58
N GLY A 372 -2.30 25.82 20.84
CA GLY A 372 -2.04 26.89 21.80
C GLY A 372 -2.44 28.29 21.35
N LYS A 373 -3.35 28.46 20.39
CA LYS A 373 -3.93 29.79 20.10
C LYS A 373 -4.90 30.11 21.22
N PRO A 374 -4.59 31.09 22.10
CA PRO A 374 -5.51 31.49 23.15
C PRO A 374 -6.78 32.02 22.49
N MET A 375 -7.91 31.36 22.78
CA MET A 375 -9.23 31.94 22.54
C MET A 375 -9.29 33.23 23.35
N THR A 376 -9.25 34.38 22.67
CA THR A 376 -9.45 35.69 23.27
C THR A 376 -10.87 35.75 23.82
N SER A 377 -11.02 35.40 25.09
CA SER A 377 -12.27 35.53 25.82
C SER A 377 -12.57 37.02 26.01
N ARG A 378 -13.60 37.49 25.32
CA ARG A 378 -14.15 38.83 25.46
C ARG A 378 -14.80 38.94 26.84
N SER A 379 -14.02 39.48 27.79
CA SER A 379 -14.45 39.90 29.12
C SER A 379 -15.59 40.93 29.03
N LYS A 380 -16.74 40.62 29.62
CA LYS A 380 -17.70 41.62 30.10
C LYS A 380 -17.87 41.47 31.62
N ARG A 381 -17.31 42.46 32.31
CA ARG A 381 -17.54 42.88 33.70
C ARG A 381 -19.03 43.02 34.01
N SER A 382 -19.47 42.61 35.21
CA SER A 382 -19.81 43.50 36.34
C SER A 382 -20.74 42.84 37.38
N GLY A 383 -20.48 43.12 38.67
CA GLY A 383 -21.45 42.99 39.79
C GLY A 383 -21.16 41.82 40.75
N SER A 384 -20.35 41.97 41.80
CA SER A 384 -20.64 42.58 43.12
C SER A 384 -21.76 41.88 43.92
N ARG A 385 -21.39 41.05 44.92
CA ARG A 385 -21.79 41.24 46.32
C ARG A 385 -21.17 40.22 47.29
N LYS A 386 -20.54 40.81 48.32
CA LYS A 386 -20.32 40.42 49.72
C LYS A 386 -20.86 39.07 50.21
N GLY A 387 -20.04 38.39 51.02
CA GLY A 387 -20.51 37.96 52.35
C GLY A 387 -20.05 36.59 52.88
N SER A 388 -19.07 36.65 53.78
CA SER A 388 -19.11 35.99 55.10
C SER A 388 -18.57 34.55 55.27
N LYS A 389 -17.69 34.49 56.29
CA LYS A 389 -17.50 33.47 57.34
C LYS A 389 -16.62 32.24 57.05
N SER A 390 -15.42 32.33 57.61
CA SER A 390 -14.59 31.20 58.08
C SER A 390 -15.37 30.24 58.97
N PRO A 391 -14.91 28.98 59.03
CA PRO A 391 -14.43 28.53 60.34
C PRO A 391 -13.08 27.79 60.28
N LYS A 392 -12.35 27.96 61.39
CA LYS A 392 -11.20 27.20 61.87
C LYS A 392 -11.37 25.69 61.62
N ARG A 393 -10.34 25.04 61.06
CA ARG A 393 -10.19 23.58 61.14
C ARG A 393 -8.88 23.22 61.84
N LYS A 394 -9.05 22.50 62.95
CA LYS A 394 -8.04 21.91 63.83
C LYS A 394 -7.22 20.86 63.07
N GLY A 395 -5.96 20.73 63.49
CA GLY A 395 -4.95 19.80 62.96
C GLY A 395 -5.33 18.33 63.04
N SER A 396 -4.63 17.54 62.21
CA SER A 396 -4.60 16.09 62.26
C SER A 396 -3.27 15.60 61.70
N LYS A 397 -2.41 15.19 62.62
CA LYS A 397 -1.37 14.15 62.61
C LYS A 397 -0.83 13.66 61.25
N ASP A 398 0.48 13.85 61.15
CA ASP A 398 1.42 13.16 60.28
C ASP A 398 1.26 11.63 60.35
N THR A 399 1.23 11.00 59.18
CA THR A 399 1.50 9.58 58.99
C THR A 399 2.61 9.46 57.95
N PRO A 400 3.74 8.79 58.25
CA PRO A 400 4.80 8.60 57.27
C PRO A 400 4.37 7.54 56.24
N ILE A 401 4.43 7.92 54.96
CA ILE A 401 4.31 7.00 53.84
C ILE A 401 5.62 6.20 53.76
N ASN A 402 5.54 4.92 54.09
CA ASN A 402 6.59 3.94 53.80
C ASN A 402 6.70 3.74 52.28
N THR A 403 7.78 4.23 51.69
CA THR A 403 8.24 3.84 50.35
C THR A 403 8.83 2.43 50.40
N PRO A 404 8.40 1.47 49.57
CA PRO A 404 9.10 0.21 49.44
C PRO A 404 10.43 0.41 48.73
N LYS A 405 11.49 -0.08 49.40
CA LYS A 405 12.88 -0.10 48.96
C LYS A 405 13.01 -0.79 47.60
N SER A 406 13.79 -0.15 46.74
CA SER A 406 14.45 -0.70 45.57
C SER A 406 15.22 -1.97 45.93
N TYR A 407 14.81 -3.12 45.39
CA TYR A 407 15.66 -4.29 45.26
C TYR A 407 16.41 -4.19 43.92
N LEU A 408 17.54 -3.48 43.92
CA LEU A 408 18.66 -3.84 43.06
C LEU A 408 19.51 -4.80 43.89
N ASN A 409 19.64 -6.04 43.44
CA ASN A 409 20.84 -6.88 43.55
C ASN A 409 20.48 -8.29 43.09
N SER A 410 20.93 -8.64 41.89
CA SER A 410 21.26 -10.02 41.56
C SER A 410 22.45 -10.03 40.60
N PRO A 411 23.31 -11.05 40.72
CA PRO A 411 24.71 -10.99 40.34
C PRO A 411 24.91 -11.16 38.84
N VAL A 412 25.93 -10.47 38.33
CA VAL A 412 26.47 -10.68 36.98
C VAL A 412 27.33 -11.93 37.06
N ASP A 413 26.82 -13.04 36.52
CA ASP A 413 27.64 -14.20 36.23
C ASP A 413 28.50 -13.90 35.01
N THR A 414 29.80 -13.74 35.26
CA THR A 414 30.86 -13.76 34.24
C THR A 414 30.93 -15.14 33.61
N LEU A 415 30.41 -15.27 32.39
CA LEU A 415 30.70 -16.40 31.50
C LEU A 415 31.94 -16.12 30.64
N SER A 416 32.81 -17.12 30.65
CA SER A 416 34.06 -17.27 29.89
C SER A 416 33.87 -17.14 28.37
N PRO A 417 34.84 -16.58 27.62
CA PRO A 417 34.77 -16.48 26.17
C PRO A 417 35.22 -17.81 25.55
N ALA A 418 34.29 -18.53 24.92
CA ALA A 418 34.60 -19.64 24.04
C ALA A 418 33.91 -19.44 22.68
N ASP A 419 34.75 -19.43 21.64
CA ASP A 419 34.45 -19.68 20.23
C ASP A 419 33.52 -18.72 19.48
N THR A 420 34.04 -17.52 19.17
CA THR A 420 33.61 -16.78 17.98
C THR A 420 34.28 -17.36 16.73
N PRO A 421 33.53 -17.70 15.67
CA PRO A 421 34.12 -18.19 14.42
C PRO A 421 34.91 -17.07 13.72
N ASN A 422 36.12 -17.42 13.31
CA ASN A 422 37.09 -16.52 12.69
C ASN A 422 36.59 -16.07 11.29
N PRO A 423 36.35 -14.76 11.07
CA PRO A 423 35.79 -14.23 9.82
C PRO A 423 36.72 -14.38 8.60
N ARG A 424 37.97 -14.81 8.78
CA ARG A 424 38.90 -15.09 7.66
C ARG A 424 38.68 -16.45 6.98
N LYS A 425 37.95 -17.39 7.57
CA LYS A 425 37.63 -18.67 6.91
C LYS A 425 36.44 -18.56 5.96
N ALA A 426 35.53 -17.62 6.20
CA ALA A 426 34.36 -17.40 5.35
C ALA A 426 34.68 -16.63 4.04
N SER A 427 35.81 -15.91 3.97
CA SER A 427 36.21 -15.20 2.74
C SER A 427 36.96 -16.11 1.75
N MET A 428 37.68 -17.13 2.22
CA MET A 428 38.40 -18.06 1.34
C MET A 428 37.48 -19.10 0.67
N GLU A 429 36.36 -19.48 1.31
CA GLU A 429 35.37 -20.36 0.66
C GLU A 429 34.49 -19.63 -0.37
N LEU A 430 34.44 -18.29 -0.33
CA LEU A 430 33.70 -17.49 -1.31
C LEU A 430 34.52 -17.20 -2.59
N GLU A 431 35.85 -17.11 -2.49
CA GLU A 431 36.75 -16.96 -3.65
C GLU A 431 36.94 -18.28 -4.42
N ALA A 432 36.94 -19.43 -3.75
CA ALA A 432 37.05 -20.75 -4.41
C ALA A 432 35.78 -21.15 -5.21
N ALA A 433 34.64 -20.51 -4.96
CA ALA A 433 33.40 -20.73 -5.71
C ALA A 433 33.25 -19.79 -6.93
N PHE A 434 34.21 -18.88 -7.15
CA PHE A 434 34.20 -17.92 -8.26
C PHE A 434 35.12 -18.32 -9.43
N GLU A 435 35.89 -19.41 -9.30
CA GLU A 435 36.75 -19.96 -10.36
C GLU A 435 36.30 -21.36 -10.88
N LEU A 436 35.07 -21.78 -10.57
CA LEU A 436 34.37 -22.93 -11.16
C LEU A 436 33.10 -22.45 -11.84
#